data_AF-A0A347ZNN3-F1
#
_entry.id   AF-A0A347ZNN3-F1
#
_cell.length_a   1.000
_cell.length_b   1.000
_cell.length_c   1.000
_cell.angle_alpha   90.00
_cell.angle_beta   90.00
_cell.angle_gamma   90.00
#
_symmetry.space_group_name_H-M   'P 1'
#
loop_
_entity.id
_entity.type
_entity.pdbx_description
1 polymer ?
#
loop_
_entity_poly.entity_id
_entity_poly.type
_entity_poly.pdbx_seq_one_letter_code
_entity_poly.pdbx_strand_id
1 'polypeptide(L)'
;MENPQFEEEYPLPAPNTFRRILAMLCLAPYVLLGCLRFSQGLAYRDYLSELKIWPGPQYIIFSGLAIGAAFSLLLLMLLLRARFAPLLARIICMFFLGWLWVDQIWLGTREAFHYQLIVNILISAATALIAFVLVRDPDYRRNPGKEAHDRK
;
A
#
# COMPACT_ATOMS: atom_id res chain seq x y z
N MET A 1 4.90 48.57 -25.60
CA MET A 1 6.10 47.94 -25.01
C MET A 1 5.57 47.03 -23.94
N GLU A 2 5.39 45.74 -24.24
CA GLU A 2 4.83 44.83 -23.25
C GLU A 2 5.32 43.40 -23.50
N ASN A 3 5.42 42.68 -22.38
CA ASN A 3 5.81 41.28 -22.15
C ASN A 3 7.30 40.93 -21.99
N PRO A 4 7.64 39.92 -21.14
CA PRO A 4 6.74 38.95 -20.51
C PRO A 4 6.84 38.77 -18.98
N GLN A 5 5.74 38.22 -18.48
CA GLN A 5 5.47 37.79 -17.12
C GLN A 5 6.50 36.79 -16.62
N PHE A 6 7.04 37.05 -15.43
CA PHE A 6 7.63 36.03 -14.56
C PHE A 6 6.50 35.17 -14.01
N GLU A 7 6.08 34.16 -14.77
CA GLU A 7 5.42 33.01 -14.18
C GLU A 7 6.53 32.14 -13.58
N GLU A 8 6.68 32.18 -12.25
CA GLU A 8 7.44 31.18 -11.50
C GLU A 8 6.77 29.82 -11.72
N GLU A 9 7.19 29.14 -12.78
CA GLU A 9 6.82 27.76 -13.06
C GLU A 9 7.52 26.89 -12.01
N TYR A 10 6.89 26.71 -10.85
CA TYR A 10 7.28 25.70 -9.88
C TYR A 10 7.47 24.40 -10.66
N PRO A 11 8.64 23.72 -10.58
CA PRO A 11 8.86 22.50 -11.33
C PRO A 11 7.97 21.44 -10.69
N LEU A 12 6.74 21.32 -11.17
CA LEU A 12 5.85 20.22 -10.87
C LEU A 12 6.66 18.95 -11.21
N PRO A 13 6.99 18.11 -10.22
CA PRO A 13 7.82 16.94 -10.48
C PRO A 13 7.08 16.11 -11.52
N ALA A 14 7.81 15.71 -12.58
CA ALA A 14 7.26 14.97 -13.72
C ALA A 14 6.18 13.97 -13.26
N PRO A 15 5.04 13.85 -13.96
CA PRO A 15 3.80 13.23 -13.45
C PRO A 15 4.00 11.85 -12.78
N ASN A 16 5.05 11.14 -13.19
CA ASN A 16 5.49 9.83 -12.73
C ASN A 16 6.07 9.88 -11.29
N THR A 17 6.80 10.95 -10.93
CA THR A 17 7.40 11.14 -9.59
C THR A 17 6.35 11.53 -8.56
N PHE A 18 5.43 12.44 -8.91
CA PHE A 18 4.32 12.83 -8.02
C PHE A 18 3.43 11.62 -7.68
N ARG A 19 3.04 10.84 -8.70
CA ARG A 19 2.28 9.59 -8.53
C ARG A 19 2.98 8.61 -7.60
N ARG A 20 4.30 8.48 -7.73
CA ARG A 20 5.09 7.56 -6.91
C ARG A 20 5.21 8.04 -5.45
N ILE A 21 5.39 9.34 -5.22
CA ILE A 21 5.36 9.92 -3.87
C ILE A 21 3.98 9.70 -3.24
N LEU A 22 2.91 9.94 -3.99
CA LEU A 22 1.54 9.70 -3.54
C LEU A 22 1.33 8.21 -3.21
N ALA A 23 1.88 7.30 -4.01
CA ALA A 23 1.84 5.86 -3.73
C ALA A 23 2.59 5.48 -2.46
N MET A 24 3.79 6.02 -2.25
CA MET A 24 4.53 5.80 -0.99
C MET A 24 3.74 6.33 0.20
N LEU A 25 3.15 7.52 0.09
CA LEU A 25 2.35 8.13 1.14
C LEU A 25 1.11 7.29 1.47
N CYS A 26 0.45 6.74 0.45
CA CYS A 26 -0.69 5.84 0.64
C CYS A 26 -0.29 4.46 1.17
N LEU A 27 0.92 3.97 0.91
CA LEU A 27 1.43 2.66 1.39
C LEU A 27 1.95 2.72 2.82
N ALA A 28 2.53 3.84 3.25
CA ALA A 28 3.04 4.04 4.60
C ALA A 28 2.03 3.68 5.73
N PRO A 29 0.74 4.09 5.68
CA PRO A 29 -0.22 3.70 6.70
C PRO A 29 -0.50 2.19 6.73
N TYR A 30 -0.39 1.47 5.60
CA TYR A 30 -0.55 0.00 5.61
C TYR A 30 0.59 -0.70 6.34
N VAL A 31 1.82 -0.23 6.15
CA VAL A 31 2.99 -0.72 6.89
C VAL A 31 2.81 -0.47 8.38
N LEU A 32 2.42 0.76 8.75
CA LEU A 32 2.14 1.12 10.13
C LEU A 32 1.04 0.24 10.74
N LEU A 33 -0.04 0.00 10.01
CA LEU A 33 -1.15 -0.84 10.46
C LEU A 33 -0.71 -2.30 10.69
N GLY A 34 0.10 -2.87 9.79
CA GLY A 34 0.68 -4.21 9.97
C GLY A 34 1.59 -4.30 11.21
N CYS A 35 2.50 -3.33 11.36
CA CYS A 35 3.38 -3.26 12.53
C CYS A 35 2.62 -3.05 13.84
N LEU A 36 1.58 -2.21 13.83
CA LEU A 36 0.73 -1.97 14.99
C LEU A 36 -0.07 -3.22 15.37
N ARG A 37 -0.62 -3.94 14.38
CA ARG A 37 -1.33 -5.20 14.62
C ARG A 37 -0.39 -6.27 15.19
N PHE A 38 0.86 -6.31 14.72
CA PHE A 38 1.90 -7.19 15.27
C PHE A 38 2.27 -6.81 16.72
N SER A 39 2.53 -5.53 16.98
CA SER A 39 2.92 -5.08 18.32
C SER A 39 1.80 -5.25 19.34
N GLN A 40 0.54 -4.97 18.96
CA GLN A 40 -0.62 -5.25 19.79
C GLN A 40 -0.80 -6.75 20.03
N GLY A 41 -0.63 -7.57 18.99
CA GLY A 41 -0.69 -9.03 19.13
C GLY A 41 0.33 -9.58 20.12
N LEU A 42 1.54 -9.01 20.16
CA LEU A 42 2.57 -9.36 21.15
C LEU A 42 2.26 -8.79 22.54
N ALA A 43 1.90 -7.52 22.64
CA ALA A 43 1.67 -6.84 23.91
C ALA A 43 0.47 -7.40 24.68
N TYR A 44 -0.60 -7.78 23.96
CA TYR A 44 -1.81 -8.34 24.54
C TYR A 44 -1.89 -9.85 24.40
N ARG A 45 -0.77 -10.53 24.10
CA ARG A 45 -0.74 -11.99 23.89
C ARG A 45 -1.30 -12.74 25.09
N ASP A 46 -0.85 -12.38 26.29
CA ASP A 46 -1.23 -13.07 27.53
C ASP A 46 -2.70 -12.81 27.85
N TYR A 47 -3.15 -11.56 27.75
CA TYR A 47 -4.55 -11.15 27.92
C TYR A 47 -5.50 -11.88 26.94
N LEU A 48 -5.13 -11.94 25.66
CA LEU A 48 -5.91 -12.64 24.63
C LEU A 48 -5.91 -14.16 24.81
N SER A 49 -4.84 -14.72 25.37
CA SER A 49 -4.77 -16.14 25.70
C SER A 49 -5.69 -16.52 26.86
N GLU A 50 -5.83 -15.63 27.84
CA GLU A 50 -6.71 -15.82 28.99
C GLU A 50 -8.18 -15.71 28.62
N LEU A 51 -8.56 -14.77 27.74
CA LEU A 51 -9.95 -14.61 27.32
C LEU A 51 -10.44 -15.72 26.38
N LYS A 52 -9.56 -16.65 25.93
CA LYS A 52 -9.88 -17.73 24.96
C LYS A 52 -10.70 -17.25 23.76
N ILE A 53 -10.49 -16.00 23.34
CA ILE A 53 -11.23 -15.41 22.23
C ILE A 53 -10.73 -16.05 20.94
N TRP A 54 -11.68 -16.39 20.08
CA TRP A 54 -11.40 -16.82 18.73
C TRP A 54 -11.48 -15.59 17.81
N PRO A 55 -10.44 -15.24 17.03
CA PRO A 55 -9.23 -16.00 16.71
C PRO A 55 -8.12 -15.80 17.75
N GLY A 56 -7.29 -16.83 17.94
CA GLY A 56 -6.23 -16.79 18.94
C GLY A 56 -5.16 -15.71 18.67
N PRO A 57 -4.39 -15.31 19.70
CA PRO A 57 -3.39 -14.23 19.59
C PRO A 57 -2.31 -14.49 18.53
N GLN A 58 -1.98 -15.76 18.27
CA GLN A 58 -1.02 -16.14 17.23
C GLN A 58 -1.46 -15.68 15.83
N TYR A 59 -2.75 -15.76 15.52
CA TYR A 59 -3.28 -15.32 14.22
C TYR A 59 -3.08 -13.81 14.02
N ILE A 60 -3.34 -13.02 15.06
CA ILE A 60 -3.17 -11.56 15.02
C ILE A 60 -1.70 -11.19 14.81
N ILE A 61 -0.78 -11.88 15.50
CA ILE A 61 0.66 -11.69 15.35
C ILE A 61 1.11 -12.04 13.92
N PHE A 62 0.79 -13.24 13.42
CA PHE A 62 1.24 -13.69 12.09
C PHE A 62 0.64 -12.85 10.96
N SER A 63 -0.63 -12.47 11.07
CA SER A 63 -1.28 -11.59 10.09
C SER A 63 -0.67 -10.18 10.09
N GLY A 64 -0.43 -9.59 11.26
CA GLY A 64 0.25 -8.30 11.39
C GLY A 64 1.66 -8.32 10.80
N LEU A 65 2.44 -9.35 11.10
CA LEU A 65 3.78 -9.56 10.55
C LEU A 65 3.74 -9.67 9.01
N ALA A 66 2.84 -10.49 8.47
CA ALA A 66 2.71 -10.71 7.04
C ALA A 66 2.35 -9.41 6.30
N ILE A 67 1.39 -8.64 6.82
CA ILE A 67 0.98 -7.34 6.26
C ILE A 67 2.15 -6.36 6.32
N GLY A 68 2.77 -6.19 7.50
CA GLY A 68 3.91 -5.29 7.67
C GLY A 68 5.05 -5.63 6.70
N ALA A 69 5.46 -6.89 6.65
CA ALA A 69 6.53 -7.35 5.78
C ALA A 69 6.21 -7.18 4.28
N ALA A 70 5.00 -7.55 3.84
CA ALA A 70 4.61 -7.46 2.44
C ALA A 70 4.57 -6.01 1.95
N PHE A 71 3.98 -5.10 2.72
CA PHE A 71 3.90 -3.69 2.36
C PHE A 71 5.26 -2.97 2.51
N SER A 72 6.10 -3.35 3.48
CA SER A 72 7.47 -2.85 3.58
C SER A 72 8.32 -3.27 2.38
N LEU A 73 8.20 -4.52 1.93
CA LEU A 73 8.88 -5.01 0.74
C LEU A 73 8.41 -4.25 -0.51
N LEU A 74 7.10 -3.97 -0.60
CA LEU A 74 6.53 -3.17 -1.67
C LEU A 74 7.10 -1.75 -1.71
N LEU A 75 7.18 -1.11 -0.54
CA LEU A 75 7.71 0.24 -0.38
C LEU A 75 9.19 0.29 -0.75
N LEU A 76 9.98 -0.72 -0.35
CA LEU A 76 11.37 -0.87 -0.74
C LEU A 76 11.53 -1.08 -2.25
N MET A 77 10.75 -1.97 -2.86
CA MET A 77 10.74 -2.20 -4.31
C MET A 77 10.38 -0.93 -5.08
N LEU A 78 9.41 -0.18 -4.56
CA LEU A 78 9.00 1.10 -5.12
C LEU A 78 10.11 2.13 -4.97
N LEU A 79 10.88 2.13 -3.87
CA LEU A 79 12.04 3.02 -3.64
C LEU A 79 13.21 2.69 -4.58
N LEU A 80 13.51 1.40 -4.76
CA LEU A 80 14.61 0.91 -5.60
C LEU A 80 14.35 1.00 -7.11
N ARG A 81 13.16 1.45 -7.53
CA ARG A 81 12.78 1.49 -8.94
C ARG A 81 12.97 0.12 -9.64
N ALA A 82 12.62 -0.96 -8.95
CA ALA A 82 12.62 -2.30 -9.53
C ALA A 82 11.56 -2.48 -10.63
N ARG A 83 11.94 -2.99 -11.81
CA ARG A 83 11.03 -3.24 -12.96
C ARG A 83 9.77 -4.06 -12.65
N PHE A 84 9.81 -4.85 -11.58
CA PHE A 84 8.72 -5.72 -11.16
C PHE A 84 7.80 -5.09 -10.10
N ALA A 85 8.12 -3.89 -9.61
CA ALA A 85 7.32 -3.17 -8.63
C ALA A 85 5.81 -3.09 -8.98
N PRO A 86 5.38 -2.77 -10.23
CA PRO A 86 3.95 -2.76 -10.60
C PRO A 86 3.26 -4.11 -10.47
N LEU A 87 3.91 -5.18 -10.94
CA LEU A 87 3.34 -6.53 -10.90
C LEU A 87 3.22 -7.00 -9.44
N LEU A 88 4.28 -6.80 -8.65
CA LEU A 88 4.34 -7.19 -7.25
C LEU A 88 3.33 -6.39 -6.41
N ALA A 89 3.15 -5.10 -6.73
CA ALA A 89 2.12 -4.25 -6.13
C ALA A 89 0.72 -4.81 -6.34
N ARG A 90 0.37 -5.17 -7.58
CA ARG A 90 -0.95 -5.74 -7.87
C ARG A 90 -1.18 -7.07 -7.15
N ILE A 91 -0.19 -7.96 -7.13
CA ILE A 91 -0.31 -9.26 -6.48
C ILE A 91 -0.51 -9.10 -4.96
N ILE A 92 0.34 -8.30 -4.30
CA ILE A 92 0.24 -8.07 -2.85
C ILE A 92 -1.08 -7.37 -2.51
N CYS A 93 -1.48 -6.36 -3.29
CA CYS A 93 -2.75 -5.68 -3.10
C CYS A 93 -3.95 -6.63 -3.25
N MET A 94 -3.99 -7.46 -4.30
CA MET A 94 -5.08 -8.44 -4.49
C MET A 94 -5.12 -9.47 -3.36
N PHE A 95 -3.96 -9.98 -2.94
CA PHE A 95 -3.87 -10.92 -1.82
C PHE A 95 -4.34 -10.28 -0.51
N PHE A 96 -3.95 -9.03 -0.26
CA PHE A 96 -4.39 -8.26 0.90
C PHE A 96 -5.90 -8.00 0.89
N LEU A 97 -6.48 -7.61 -0.25
CA LEU A 97 -7.93 -7.48 -0.41
C LEU A 97 -8.64 -8.80 -0.11
N GLY A 98 -8.20 -9.90 -0.73
CA GLY A 98 -8.77 -11.22 -0.49
C GLY A 98 -8.71 -11.60 0.99
N TRP A 99 -7.55 -11.40 1.62
CA TRP A 99 -7.36 -11.62 3.05
C TRP A 99 -8.29 -10.76 3.92
N LEU A 100 -8.40 -9.47 3.63
CA LEU A 100 -9.20 -8.50 4.38
C LEU A 100 -10.70 -8.82 4.33
N TRP A 101 -11.20 -9.30 3.19
CA TRP A 101 -12.57 -9.80 3.07
C TRP A 101 -12.77 -11.12 3.81
N VAL A 102 -11.80 -12.04 3.75
CA VAL A 102 -11.85 -13.28 4.54
C VAL A 102 -11.86 -12.97 6.04
N ASP A 103 -10.96 -12.10 6.53
CA ASP A 103 -10.90 -11.67 7.93
C ASP A 103 -12.26 -11.09 8.39
N GLN A 104 -12.88 -10.27 7.54
CA GLN A 104 -14.17 -9.64 7.86
C GLN A 104 -15.34 -10.62 7.88
N ILE A 105 -15.41 -11.56 6.93
CA ILE A 105 -16.49 -12.58 6.89
C ILE A 105 -16.31 -13.60 8.01
N TRP A 106 -15.06 -13.93 8.34
CA TRP A 106 -14.72 -14.98 9.29
C TRP A 106 -14.78 -14.51 10.75
N LEU A 107 -14.49 -13.24 11.02
CA LEU A 107 -14.41 -12.67 12.38
C LEU A 107 -15.53 -11.66 12.69
N GLY A 108 -16.31 -11.27 11.69
CA GLY A 108 -17.35 -10.25 11.85
C GLY A 108 -18.53 -10.74 12.68
N THR A 109 -18.63 -10.29 13.92
CA THR A 109 -19.92 -10.24 14.61
C THR A 109 -20.83 -9.27 13.88
N ARG A 110 -22.14 -9.55 13.86
CA ARG A 110 -23.13 -8.84 13.01
C ARG A 110 -23.11 -7.32 13.17
N GLU A 111 -22.78 -6.83 14.36
CA GLU A 111 -22.68 -5.38 14.65
C GLU A 111 -21.34 -4.78 14.20
N ALA A 112 -20.22 -5.45 14.50
CA ALA A 112 -18.89 -5.01 14.04
C ALA A 112 -18.82 -4.98 12.50
N PHE A 113 -19.52 -5.91 11.83
CA PHE A 113 -19.58 -6.00 10.39
C PHE A 113 -20.10 -4.71 9.75
N HIS A 114 -21.20 -4.13 10.25
CA HIS A 114 -21.79 -2.92 9.67
C HIS A 114 -20.91 -1.67 9.85
N TYR A 115 -20.31 -1.50 11.04
CA TYR A 115 -19.41 -0.37 11.29
C TYR A 115 -18.10 -0.48 10.52
N GLN A 116 -17.54 -1.69 10.39
CA GLN A 116 -16.31 -1.92 9.63
C GLN A 116 -16.52 -1.99 8.12
N LEU A 117 -17.75 -2.17 7.63
CA LEU A 117 -18.03 -2.31 6.19
C LEU A 117 -17.59 -1.08 5.40
N ILE A 118 -17.94 0.12 5.89
CA ILE A 118 -17.58 1.38 5.25
C ILE A 118 -16.06 1.53 5.20
N VAL A 119 -15.39 1.22 6.31
CA VAL A 119 -13.93 1.27 6.41
C VAL A 119 -13.28 0.27 5.46
N ASN A 120 -13.79 -0.96 5.38
CA ASN A 120 -13.25 -1.99 4.49
C ASN A 120 -13.49 -1.68 3.01
N ILE A 121 -14.63 -1.09 2.64
CA ILE A 121 -14.86 -0.58 1.29
C ILE A 121 -13.85 0.53 0.98
N LEU A 122 -13.63 1.47 1.90
CA LEU A 122 -12.69 2.56 1.70
C LEU A 122 -11.25 2.06 1.53
N ILE A 123 -10.83 1.11 2.37
CA ILE A 123 -9.52 0.44 2.26
C ILE A 123 -9.42 -0.31 0.93
N SER A 124 -10.46 -1.05 0.53
CA SER A 124 -10.51 -1.78 -0.74
C SER A 124 -10.37 -0.83 -1.93
N ALA A 125 -11.09 0.29 -1.94
CA ALA A 125 -11.03 1.30 -2.98
C ALA A 125 -9.65 1.97 -3.04
N ALA A 126 -9.08 2.34 -1.89
CA ALA A 126 -7.73 2.90 -1.82
C ALA A 126 -6.67 1.90 -2.32
N THR A 127 -6.77 0.64 -1.91
CA THR A 127 -5.85 -0.43 -2.33
C THR A 127 -5.94 -0.69 -3.84
N ALA A 128 -7.15 -0.70 -4.41
CA ALA A 128 -7.35 -0.82 -5.85
C ALA A 128 -6.78 0.40 -6.60
N LEU A 129 -7.01 1.61 -6.09
CA LEU A 129 -6.45 2.84 -6.68
C LEU A 129 -4.91 2.79 -6.69
N ILE A 130 -4.28 2.33 -5.60
CA ILE A 130 -2.83 2.13 -5.54
C ILE A 130 -2.39 1.13 -6.62
N ALA A 131 -3.02 -0.04 -6.69
CA ALA A 131 -2.66 -1.13 -7.59
C ALA A 131 -2.82 -0.80 -9.09
N PHE A 132 -3.85 -0.01 -9.45
CA PHE A 132 -4.21 0.24 -10.85
C PHE A 132 -3.85 1.64 -11.36
N VAL A 133 -3.94 2.67 -10.52
CA VAL A 133 -3.78 4.08 -10.94
C VAL A 133 -2.36 4.58 -10.67
N LEU A 134 -1.82 4.21 -9.51
CA LEU A 134 -0.57 4.76 -8.98
C LEU A 134 0.66 3.96 -9.44
N VAL A 135 0.56 2.63 -9.53
CA VAL A 135 1.66 1.78 -10.00
C VAL A 135 1.42 1.32 -11.44
N ARG A 136 1.80 2.18 -12.39
CA ARG A 136 1.62 1.94 -13.83
C ARG A 136 2.94 1.50 -14.48
N ASP A 137 2.87 0.42 -15.27
CA ASP A 137 3.98 -0.12 -16.07
C ASP A 137 4.77 0.88 -16.94
N PRO A 138 4.18 1.92 -17.57
CA PRO A 138 4.94 2.85 -18.42
C PRO A 138 5.99 3.66 -17.65
N ASP A 139 5.86 3.83 -16.34
CA ASP A 139 6.82 4.62 -15.54
C ASP A 139 8.15 3.88 -15.30
N TYR A 140 8.17 2.55 -15.51
CA TYR A 140 9.32 1.68 -15.26
C TYR A 140 9.98 1.13 -16.53
N ARG A 141 9.30 1.23 -17.69
CA ARG A 141 9.93 1.00 -18.99
C ARG A 141 10.82 2.20 -19.33
N ARG A 142 12.04 2.21 -18.81
CA ARG A 142 13.13 3.06 -19.30
C ARG A 142 13.20 2.89 -20.83
N ASN A 143 12.84 3.93 -21.57
CA ASN A 143 12.80 3.90 -23.02
C ASN A 143 14.26 3.87 -23.54
N PRO A 144 14.76 2.75 -24.11
CA PRO A 144 16.14 2.66 -24.58
C PRO A 144 16.43 3.65 -25.73
N GLY A 145 15.40 4.26 -26.33
CA GLY A 145 15.54 5.21 -27.43
C GLY A 145 16.03 6.62 -27.06
N LYS A 146 16.00 7.03 -25.77
CA LYS A 146 16.50 8.37 -25.38
C LYS A 146 18.03 8.44 -25.32
N GLU A 147 18.73 7.33 -25.12
CA GLU A 147 20.21 7.30 -25.08
C GLU A 147 20.84 7.30 -26.49
N ALA A 148 20.04 7.13 -27.55
CA ALA A 148 20.51 7.17 -28.93
C ALA A 148 20.46 8.57 -29.56
N HIS A 149 19.69 9.50 -28.97
CA HIS A 149 19.56 10.87 -29.48
C HIS A 149 20.57 11.85 -28.83
N ASP A 150 21.13 11.49 -27.67
CA ASP A 150 22.15 12.29 -26.97
C ASP A 150 23.59 11.94 -27.39
N ARG A 151 23.73 10.99 -28.33
CA ARG A 151 25.00 10.55 -28.93
C ARG A 151 25.11 10.90 -30.42
N LYS A 152 24.46 11.97 -30.85
CA LYS A 152 24.65 12.56 -32.18
C LYS A 152 24.97 14.03 -32.08
#